data_AF-A0A932V3U1-F1
#
_entry.id   AF-A0A932V3U1-F1
#
_cell.length_a   1.000
_cell.length_b   1.000
_cell.length_c   1.000
_cell.angle_alpha   90.00
_cell.angle_beta   90.00
_cell.angle_gamma   90.00
#
_symmetry.space_group_name_H-M   'P 1'
#
loop_
_entity.id
_entity.type
_entity.pdbx_description
1 polymer ?
#
loop_
_entity_poly.entity_id
_entity_poly.type
_entity_poly.pdbx_seq_one_letter_code
_entity_poly.pdbx_strand_id
1 'polypeptide(L)'
;MKRFVHSLAIGLLGMLSLLHCGGGEKSSGGATPPPKVVPVIASFTASPVAIAPGASSSLSWVVTGATSLSIDPGAPAISGAAGSVTVSPAATTLYTLTAINEGGSATASATVTVTIPQVAVSISPSSVRLKPSGTQAFVATVTGTTDSRVLWQVQEGGGGSVDASGMYTAPAATGICHLKATSVADSSKSATATITVSDSAPAGSLAAGPVPAPLPARLAVGLTEEPGATWMKTSGVPWDMRYHYFTQGWRKWGGDASGSGRWGLDFMKECDAQVAIPVVQYYCMNEEPGGDEGQFYSKTQNAATMASYFDEFKVLMQRCKDFGKPVLVLMEGDGFAYMEIQSHDNPDAPAAIASTGMAELQGLPDTAAGWGLAFLQLRKAVGAANVVLGMHISAWATQLDLSYFNVTDPLQPEVDKAHAFLSKLGLAANITGQTYDVLVGDPLDRDSDYYRISRGQDRWWDASDSAPIASKSFNRYAEWLRLWNLKAQKRWVLWQIPLGNSHHLNVPNTGQPREGYKDNRPEYFFAGDDAHLRKFADAGVIALLFGAGAGGQSMYQNDIFTDGQPFMKSRAGAFLKAGGLAIAR
;
A
#
# COMPACT_ATOMS: atom_id res chain seq x y z
N MET A 1 -29.44 2.16 42.50
CA MET A 1 -30.16 2.29 43.79
C MET A 1 -29.53 1.36 44.81
N LYS A 2 -29.66 1.65 46.13
CA LYS A 2 -28.86 1.09 47.25
C LYS A 2 -27.37 1.51 47.13
N ARG A 3 -26.80 2.48 47.87
CA ARG A 3 -26.77 2.89 49.30
C ARG A 3 -25.82 2.07 50.20
N PHE A 4 -24.66 2.65 50.50
CA PHE A 4 -24.02 2.90 51.82
C PHE A 4 -22.66 3.56 51.47
N VAL A 5 -22.40 4.86 51.69
CA VAL A 5 -22.34 5.63 52.95
C VAL A 5 -21.28 5.11 53.92
N HIS A 6 -20.15 5.81 53.97
CA HIS A 6 -19.52 6.31 55.19
C HIS A 6 -18.76 7.61 54.87
N SER A 7 -18.58 8.46 55.87
CA SER A 7 -17.86 9.74 55.76
C SER A 7 -16.83 9.84 56.88
N LEU A 8 -15.66 10.43 56.60
CA LEU A 8 -14.96 11.21 57.63
C LEU A 8 -14.11 12.30 56.98
N ALA A 9 -14.32 13.54 57.42
CA ALA A 9 -13.48 14.68 57.11
C ALA A 9 -13.51 15.63 58.32
N ILE A 10 -12.36 15.79 58.97
CA ILE A 10 -12.00 16.72 60.05
C ILE A 10 -10.46 16.66 60.12
N GLY A 11 -9.71 17.75 60.27
CA GLY A 11 -10.12 19.16 60.26
C GLY A 11 -8.86 20.04 60.35
N LEU A 12 -8.95 21.27 59.85
CA LEU A 12 -7.84 22.23 59.86
C LEU A 12 -8.27 23.48 60.64
N LEU A 13 -7.60 23.76 61.76
CA LEU A 13 -7.79 24.99 62.54
C LEU A 13 -6.43 25.49 63.04
N GLY A 14 -6.23 26.81 63.05
CA GLY A 14 -4.94 27.43 63.38
C GLY A 14 -4.95 28.21 64.70
N MET A 15 -3.73 28.44 65.20
CA MET A 15 -3.29 29.51 66.12
C MET A 15 -4.28 30.10 67.13
N LEU A 16 -3.96 29.92 68.41
CA LEU A 16 -3.92 31.05 69.35
C LEU A 16 -2.77 30.86 70.36
N SER A 17 -2.19 31.96 70.83
CA SER A 17 -1.03 32.00 71.72
C SER A 17 -1.40 32.52 73.13
N LEU A 18 -0.69 32.04 74.16
CA LEU A 18 -0.78 32.55 75.54
C LEU A 18 0.52 32.24 76.33
N LEU A 19 0.69 32.86 77.51
CA LEU A 19 2.01 33.13 78.12
C LEU A 19 2.43 32.20 79.28
N HIS A 20 3.74 31.96 79.32
CA HIS A 20 4.64 31.83 80.48
C HIS A 20 4.10 31.43 81.88
N CYS A 21 4.48 30.24 82.33
CA CYS A 21 5.19 29.96 83.60
C CYS A 21 5.74 28.51 83.50
N GLY A 22 6.86 28.07 84.06
CA GLY A 22 7.89 28.71 84.89
C GLY A 22 8.46 27.68 85.88
N GLY A 23 9.77 27.41 85.84
CA GLY A 23 10.43 26.34 86.59
C GLY A 23 11.11 25.32 85.66
N GLY A 24 12.30 24.85 86.03
CA GLY A 24 13.08 23.96 85.17
C GLY A 24 14.01 23.03 85.95
N GLU A 25 14.21 21.84 85.40
CA GLU A 25 15.20 20.86 85.85
C GLU A 25 16.14 20.49 84.70
N LYS A 26 17.31 19.94 85.03
CA LYS A 26 18.37 19.66 84.06
C LYS A 26 18.07 18.35 83.30
N SER A 27 18.11 18.42 81.97
CA SER A 27 18.32 17.25 81.12
C SER A 27 19.36 17.56 80.03
N SER A 28 19.96 16.51 79.47
CA SER A 28 21.10 16.62 78.55
C SER A 28 20.71 17.22 77.19
N GLY A 29 21.68 17.85 76.52
CA GLY A 29 21.51 18.39 75.17
C GLY A 29 21.30 17.29 74.15
N GLY A 30 20.04 16.97 73.85
CA GLY A 30 19.68 16.09 72.74
C GLY A 30 19.88 16.81 71.41
N ALA A 31 20.95 16.45 70.67
CA ALA A 31 21.02 16.78 69.27
C ALA A 31 19.84 16.12 68.53
N THR A 32 19.14 16.86 67.68
CA THR A 32 18.11 16.29 66.81
C THR A 32 18.73 15.17 65.97
N PRO A 33 18.16 13.96 65.94
CA PRO A 33 18.69 12.87 65.12
C PRO A 33 18.82 13.32 63.65
N PRO A 34 19.89 12.93 62.94
CA PRO A 34 20.01 13.24 61.53
C PRO A 34 18.81 12.67 60.76
N PRO A 35 18.34 13.33 59.67
CA PRO A 35 17.21 12.83 58.89
C PRO A 35 17.49 11.40 58.42
N LYS A 36 16.63 10.44 58.80
CA LYS A 36 16.78 9.06 58.37
C LYS A 36 16.47 8.96 56.88
N VAL A 37 17.48 8.61 56.09
CA VAL A 37 17.38 8.55 54.62
C VAL A 37 16.72 7.23 54.21
N VAL A 38 15.67 7.29 53.38
CA VAL A 38 15.00 6.10 52.80
C VAL A 38 15.93 5.33 51.86
N PRO A 39 15.69 4.02 51.60
CA PRO A 39 16.46 3.27 50.61
C PRO A 39 16.29 3.84 49.20
N VAL A 40 17.29 3.63 48.33
CA VAL A 40 17.22 4.00 46.91
C VAL A 40 17.37 2.75 46.05
N ILE A 41 16.32 2.42 45.29
CA ILE A 41 16.36 1.38 44.26
C ILE A 41 16.89 2.04 42.97
N ALA A 42 18.09 1.63 42.54
CA ALA A 42 18.73 2.13 41.33
C ALA A 42 18.27 1.38 40.07
N SER A 43 17.90 0.11 40.20
CA SER A 43 17.25 -0.66 39.13
C SER A 43 16.42 -1.82 39.68
N PHE A 44 15.36 -2.16 38.94
CA PHE A 44 14.64 -3.42 39.07
C PHE A 44 14.10 -3.81 37.68
N THR A 45 14.51 -4.96 37.14
CA THR A 45 14.27 -5.34 35.74
C THR A 45 13.98 -6.82 35.57
N ALA A 46 13.15 -7.17 34.57
CA ALA A 46 12.89 -8.54 34.16
C ALA A 46 13.68 -8.90 32.88
N SER A 47 14.19 -10.13 32.78
CA SER A 47 14.84 -10.63 31.56
C SER A 47 14.71 -12.15 31.41
N PRO A 48 14.11 -12.66 30.31
CA PRO A 48 13.38 -11.91 29.28
C PRO A 48 12.08 -11.27 29.84
N VAL A 49 11.67 -10.15 29.25
CA VAL A 49 10.45 -9.41 29.63
C VAL A 49 9.16 -10.12 29.17
N ALA A 50 9.26 -10.99 28.16
CA ALA A 50 8.16 -11.79 27.64
C ALA A 50 8.52 -13.29 27.61
N ILE A 51 7.58 -14.14 28.01
CA ILE A 51 7.74 -15.60 28.14
C ILE A 51 6.46 -16.35 27.77
N ALA A 52 6.55 -17.67 27.54
CA ALA A 52 5.41 -18.58 27.52
C ALA A 52 4.92 -18.89 28.96
N PRO A 53 3.67 -19.35 29.17
CA PRO A 53 3.16 -19.68 30.50
C PRO A 53 4.03 -20.70 31.25
N GLY A 54 4.49 -20.35 32.45
CA GLY A 54 5.33 -21.22 33.27
C GLY A 54 6.78 -21.36 32.81
N ALA A 55 7.19 -20.70 31.73
CA ALA A 55 8.61 -20.52 31.41
C ALA A 55 9.24 -19.47 32.34
N SER A 56 10.56 -19.35 32.34
CA SER A 56 11.29 -18.59 33.36
C SER A 56 11.77 -17.22 32.89
N SER A 57 11.68 -16.23 33.78
CA SER A 57 12.30 -14.91 33.68
C SER A 57 13.15 -14.63 34.92
N SER A 58 14.22 -13.85 34.76
CA SER A 58 15.09 -13.41 35.86
C SER A 58 14.72 -11.98 36.26
N LEU A 59 14.40 -11.77 37.54
CA LEU A 59 14.19 -10.46 38.15
C LEU A 59 15.50 -10.00 38.81
N SER A 60 16.11 -8.95 38.29
CA SER A 60 17.40 -8.42 38.77
C SER A 60 17.24 -7.04 39.41
N TRP A 61 18.00 -6.75 40.47
CA TRP A 61 17.91 -5.50 41.22
C TRP A 61 19.27 -4.90 41.60
N VAL A 62 19.28 -3.58 41.80
CA VAL A 62 20.34 -2.83 42.51
C VAL A 62 19.68 -1.84 43.47
N VAL A 63 20.04 -1.91 44.76
CA VAL A 63 19.46 -1.13 45.86
C VAL A 63 20.55 -0.67 46.82
N THR A 64 20.43 0.55 47.32
CA THR A 64 21.32 1.12 48.34
C THR A 64 20.54 1.53 49.60
N GLY A 65 21.17 1.45 50.77
CA GLY A 65 20.60 1.89 52.05
C GLY A 65 19.52 1.00 52.68
N ALA A 66 19.13 -0.11 52.06
CA ALA A 66 18.12 -1.03 52.60
C ALA A 66 18.68 -1.97 53.69
N THR A 67 17.89 -2.24 54.73
CA THR A 67 18.15 -3.32 55.71
C THR A 67 17.37 -4.60 55.41
N SER A 68 16.25 -4.51 54.68
CA SER A 68 15.53 -5.67 54.16
C SER A 68 14.97 -5.42 52.76
N LEU A 69 14.83 -6.50 51.99
CA LEU A 69 14.25 -6.53 50.64
C LEU A 69 13.17 -7.61 50.56
N SER A 70 12.17 -7.41 49.71
CA SER A 70 11.17 -8.42 49.33
C SER A 70 10.67 -8.15 47.91
N ILE A 71 10.24 -9.19 47.19
CA ILE A 71 9.54 -9.05 45.90
C ILE A 71 8.20 -9.79 46.03
N ASP A 72 7.12 -9.05 45.80
CA ASP A 72 5.76 -9.58 45.69
C ASP A 72 5.29 -9.52 44.22
N PRO A 73 4.52 -10.50 43.70
CA PRO A 73 4.05 -11.71 44.36
C PRO A 73 5.01 -12.90 44.24
N GLY A 74 5.11 -13.70 45.30
CA GLY A 74 5.54 -15.10 45.21
C GLY A 74 7.01 -15.38 44.86
N ALA A 75 7.90 -14.39 44.92
CA ALA A 75 9.33 -14.64 44.76
C ALA A 75 9.95 -15.34 45.99
N PRO A 76 11.02 -16.13 45.83
CA PRO A 76 11.85 -16.60 46.95
C PRO A 76 12.40 -15.46 47.81
N ALA A 77 12.84 -15.78 49.03
CA ALA A 77 13.50 -14.81 49.90
C ALA A 77 14.80 -14.27 49.28
N ILE A 78 14.96 -12.93 49.27
CA ILE A 78 16.10 -12.23 48.66
C ILE A 78 16.86 -11.39 49.69
N SER A 79 18.13 -11.10 49.40
CA SER A 79 18.98 -10.20 50.20
C SER A 79 20.12 -9.63 49.34
N GLY A 80 20.88 -8.68 49.90
CA GLY A 80 22.05 -8.07 49.24
C GLY A 80 21.71 -6.85 48.38
N ALA A 81 22.68 -5.93 48.30
CA ALA A 81 22.55 -4.65 47.59
C ALA A 81 22.40 -4.78 46.07
N ALA A 82 22.78 -5.92 45.48
CA ALA A 82 22.47 -6.28 44.11
C ALA A 82 22.27 -7.79 44.02
N GLY A 83 21.43 -8.24 43.09
CA GLY A 83 21.14 -9.66 42.93
C GLY A 83 20.17 -9.96 41.79
N SER A 84 19.84 -11.23 41.63
CA SER A 84 18.85 -11.72 40.66
C SER A 84 18.13 -12.96 41.20
N VAL A 85 16.85 -13.13 40.86
CA VAL A 85 16.04 -14.28 41.24
C VAL A 85 15.15 -14.74 40.07
N THR A 86 15.06 -16.05 39.86
CA THR A 86 14.23 -16.63 38.80
C THR A 86 12.78 -16.76 39.24
N VAL A 87 11.85 -16.39 38.35
CA VAL A 87 10.40 -16.55 38.52
C VAL A 87 9.79 -17.21 37.27
N SER A 88 8.72 -17.99 37.45
CA SER A 88 8.09 -18.74 36.36
C SER A 88 6.55 -18.59 36.35
N PRO A 89 6.01 -17.38 36.11
CA PRO A 89 4.58 -17.13 36.23
C PRO A 89 3.76 -17.75 35.08
N ALA A 90 2.53 -18.17 35.38
CA ALA A 90 1.59 -18.72 34.41
C ALA A 90 0.70 -17.67 33.71
N ALA A 91 0.71 -16.42 34.18
CA ALA A 91 0.01 -15.26 33.62
C ALA A 91 0.89 -14.00 33.74
N THR A 92 0.56 -12.91 33.04
CA THR A 92 1.33 -11.66 33.12
C THR A 92 1.32 -11.13 34.54
N THR A 93 2.51 -10.98 35.13
CA THR A 93 2.68 -10.61 36.54
C THR A 93 3.49 -9.32 36.65
N LEU A 94 2.93 -8.34 37.36
CA LEU A 94 3.65 -7.18 37.86
C LEU A 94 4.32 -7.57 39.18
N TYR A 95 5.64 -7.68 39.19
CA TYR A 95 6.43 -7.83 40.41
C TYR A 95 6.76 -6.47 40.99
N THR A 96 6.77 -6.34 42.31
CA THR A 96 7.16 -5.13 43.04
C THR A 96 8.22 -5.45 44.08
N LEU A 97 9.42 -4.92 43.86
CA LEU A 97 10.51 -4.91 44.82
C LEU A 97 10.22 -3.84 45.87
N THR A 98 10.18 -4.24 47.14
CA THR A 98 10.08 -3.35 48.29
C THR A 98 11.38 -3.39 49.09
N ALA A 99 11.98 -2.22 49.28
CA ALA A 99 13.20 -2.02 50.07
C ALA A 99 12.86 -1.19 51.32
N ILE A 100 13.33 -1.61 52.50
CA ILE A 100 12.99 -0.97 53.79
C ILE A 100 14.26 -0.69 54.59
N ASN A 101 14.29 0.45 55.30
CA ASN A 101 15.21 0.73 56.39
C ASN A 101 14.52 1.54 57.51
N GLU A 102 15.27 1.99 58.53
CA GLU A 102 14.70 2.79 59.62
C GLU A 102 14.14 4.17 59.22
N GLY A 103 14.47 4.68 58.03
CA GLY A 103 13.95 5.93 57.48
C GLY A 103 12.66 5.77 56.68
N GLY A 104 12.28 4.54 56.33
CA GLY A 104 11.06 4.23 55.59
C GLY A 104 11.29 3.18 54.51
N SER A 105 10.47 3.22 53.47
CA SER A 105 10.50 2.27 52.36
C SER A 105 10.53 2.95 50.99
N ALA A 106 11.11 2.24 50.02
CA ALA A 106 11.07 2.56 48.61
C ALA A 106 10.56 1.33 47.84
N THR A 107 9.87 1.56 46.71
CA THR A 107 9.33 0.51 45.86
C THR A 107 9.65 0.75 44.40
N ALA A 108 9.82 -0.33 43.64
CA ALA A 108 9.96 -0.31 42.18
C ALA A 108 9.33 -1.58 41.61
N SER A 109 8.83 -1.53 40.37
CA SER A 109 8.10 -2.66 39.77
C SER A 109 8.65 -3.06 38.40
N ALA A 110 8.61 -4.35 38.11
CA ALA A 110 9.03 -4.96 36.85
C ALA A 110 7.94 -5.95 36.38
N THR A 111 7.53 -5.87 35.11
CA THR A 111 6.49 -6.74 34.57
C THR A 111 7.10 -7.90 33.79
N VAL A 112 6.68 -9.13 34.11
CA VAL A 112 6.91 -10.31 33.25
C VAL A 112 5.63 -10.56 32.46
N THR A 113 5.70 -10.40 31.14
CA THR A 113 4.57 -10.61 30.24
C THR A 113 4.49 -12.09 29.86
N VAL A 114 3.32 -12.71 30.04
CA VAL A 114 3.07 -14.08 29.58
C VAL A 114 2.28 -14.02 28.28
N THR A 115 2.92 -14.42 27.19
CA THR A 115 2.32 -14.45 25.85
C THR A 115 1.87 -15.88 25.53
N ILE A 116 0.57 -16.07 25.35
CA ILE A 116 0.01 -17.32 24.84
C ILE A 116 -0.09 -17.19 23.30
N PRO A 117 0.56 -18.06 22.51
CA PRO A 117 0.34 -18.14 21.08
C PRO A 117 -1.14 -18.42 20.79
N GLN A 118 -1.83 -17.51 20.10
CA GLN A 118 -3.23 -17.71 19.75
C GLN A 118 -3.34 -18.36 18.37
N VAL A 119 -4.05 -19.48 18.30
CA VAL A 119 -4.32 -20.13 17.02
C VAL A 119 -5.25 -19.25 16.18
N ALA A 120 -4.82 -18.97 14.96
CA ALA A 120 -5.59 -18.24 13.95
C ALA A 120 -5.49 -18.95 12.60
N VAL A 121 -6.56 -18.88 11.81
CA VAL A 121 -6.70 -19.52 10.50
C VAL A 121 -7.09 -18.46 9.47
N SER A 122 -6.51 -18.54 8.27
CA SER A 122 -6.93 -17.77 7.09
C SER A 122 -7.02 -18.69 5.86
N ILE A 123 -7.80 -18.30 4.85
CA ILE A 123 -7.83 -18.96 3.54
C ILE A 123 -7.51 -17.91 2.47
N SER A 124 -6.69 -18.27 1.49
CA SER A 124 -6.48 -17.50 0.27
C SER A 124 -6.70 -18.39 -0.98
N PRO A 125 -7.43 -17.93 -2.02
CA PRO A 125 -8.22 -16.69 -2.06
C PRO A 125 -9.42 -16.71 -1.10
N SER A 126 -9.79 -15.57 -0.53
CA SER A 126 -10.95 -15.48 0.38
C SER A 126 -12.30 -15.43 -0.35
N SER A 127 -12.31 -15.14 -1.65
CA SER A 127 -13.50 -15.28 -2.50
C SER A 127 -13.16 -15.46 -3.98
N VAL A 128 -13.95 -16.26 -4.69
CA VAL A 128 -13.80 -16.51 -6.14
C VAL A 128 -15.16 -16.59 -6.85
N ARG A 129 -15.13 -16.46 -8.17
CA ARG A 129 -16.26 -16.82 -9.05
C ARG A 129 -15.81 -17.93 -10.00
N LEU A 130 -16.61 -18.98 -10.10
CA LEU A 130 -16.38 -20.13 -10.99
C LEU A 130 -17.59 -20.32 -11.91
N LYS A 131 -17.36 -20.92 -13.08
CA LYS A 131 -18.44 -21.55 -13.85
C LYS A 131 -18.85 -22.86 -13.16
N PRO A 132 -20.06 -23.38 -13.39
CA PRO A 132 -20.44 -24.71 -12.91
C PRO A 132 -19.39 -25.77 -13.28
N SER A 133 -19.12 -26.69 -12.35
CA SER A 133 -18.05 -27.70 -12.45
C SER A 133 -16.60 -27.18 -12.60
N GLY A 134 -16.36 -25.87 -12.49
CA GLY A 134 -15.01 -25.29 -12.47
C GLY A 134 -14.25 -25.58 -11.17
N THR A 135 -12.92 -25.58 -11.21
CA THR A 135 -12.05 -25.89 -10.05
C THR A 135 -11.25 -24.68 -9.56
N GLN A 136 -10.88 -24.69 -8.28
CA GLN A 136 -10.01 -23.70 -7.64
C GLN A 136 -9.20 -24.35 -6.52
N ALA A 137 -7.89 -24.10 -6.49
CA ALA A 137 -7.06 -24.43 -5.34
C ALA A 137 -7.18 -23.33 -4.25
N PHE A 138 -7.45 -23.73 -3.02
CA PHE A 138 -7.45 -22.85 -1.84
C PHE A 138 -6.34 -23.26 -0.88
N VAL A 139 -5.58 -22.28 -0.39
CA VAL A 139 -4.54 -22.48 0.61
C VAL A 139 -5.07 -21.99 1.96
N ALA A 140 -5.00 -22.84 2.98
CA ALA A 140 -5.24 -22.43 4.36
C ALA A 140 -3.90 -22.19 5.08
N THR A 141 -3.81 -21.11 5.84
CA THR A 141 -2.65 -20.82 6.70
C THR A 141 -3.10 -20.84 8.15
N VAL A 142 -2.39 -21.59 8.98
CA VAL A 142 -2.62 -21.67 10.43
C VAL A 142 -1.39 -21.11 11.14
N THR A 143 -1.60 -20.21 12.09
CA THR A 143 -0.54 -19.59 12.92
C THR A 143 -0.80 -19.84 14.40
N GLY A 144 0.20 -19.60 15.26
CA GLY A 144 0.07 -19.77 16.72
C GLY A 144 0.14 -21.21 17.23
N THR A 145 0.49 -22.18 16.37
CA THR A 145 0.63 -23.61 16.69
C THR A 145 1.70 -24.25 15.81
N THR A 146 2.24 -25.38 16.21
CA THR A 146 3.15 -26.22 15.40
C THR A 146 2.39 -27.21 14.49
N ASP A 147 1.12 -27.52 14.78
CA ASP A 147 0.27 -28.32 13.89
C ASP A 147 -0.54 -27.39 12.97
N SER A 148 -0.04 -27.22 11.74
CA SER A 148 -0.61 -26.32 10.74
C SER A 148 -1.75 -26.93 9.91
N ARG A 149 -2.18 -28.16 10.20
CA ARG A 149 -3.18 -28.88 9.41
C ARG A 149 -4.59 -28.30 9.59
N VAL A 150 -5.40 -28.44 8.55
CA VAL A 150 -6.83 -28.07 8.55
C VAL A 150 -7.72 -29.22 8.10
N LEU A 151 -8.99 -29.16 8.52
CA LEU A 151 -10.09 -29.92 7.94
C LEU A 151 -10.87 -29.01 7.00
N TRP A 152 -10.94 -29.39 5.73
CA TRP A 152 -11.72 -28.71 4.69
C TRP A 152 -13.18 -29.19 4.70
N GLN A 153 -14.12 -28.27 4.54
CA GLN A 153 -15.55 -28.57 4.46
C GLN A 153 -16.29 -27.55 3.57
N VAL A 154 -17.02 -28.03 2.57
CA VAL A 154 -18.07 -27.24 1.91
C VAL A 154 -19.27 -27.15 2.86
N GLN A 155 -19.78 -25.95 3.13
CA GLN A 155 -20.81 -25.74 4.14
C GLN A 155 -22.23 -26.09 3.66
N GLU A 156 -22.51 -25.95 2.36
CA GLU A 156 -23.81 -26.23 1.76
C GLU A 156 -23.94 -27.68 1.28
N GLY A 157 -25.08 -28.31 1.58
CA GLY A 157 -25.44 -29.60 1.00
C GLY A 157 -25.58 -29.50 -0.52
N GLY A 158 -24.65 -30.10 -1.25
CA GLY A 158 -24.57 -30.00 -2.71
C GLY A 158 -23.77 -28.81 -3.24
N GLY A 159 -23.07 -28.04 -2.38
CA GLY A 159 -22.27 -26.87 -2.75
C GLY A 159 -20.93 -27.18 -3.45
N GLY A 160 -20.81 -28.31 -4.15
CA GLY A 160 -19.56 -28.81 -4.75
C GLY A 160 -18.83 -29.81 -3.87
N SER A 161 -17.52 -29.96 -4.10
CA SER A 161 -16.64 -30.86 -3.33
C SER A 161 -15.27 -30.20 -3.09
N VAL A 162 -14.51 -30.74 -2.13
CA VAL A 162 -13.13 -30.32 -1.85
C VAL A 162 -12.31 -31.54 -1.41
N ASP A 163 -11.03 -31.60 -1.79
CA ASP A 163 -10.10 -32.65 -1.35
C ASP A 163 -9.24 -32.22 -0.14
N ALA A 164 -8.36 -33.13 0.31
CA ALA A 164 -7.47 -32.86 1.45
C ALA A 164 -6.38 -31.81 1.17
N SER A 165 -6.10 -31.48 -0.10
CA SER A 165 -5.15 -30.43 -0.48
C SER A 165 -5.76 -29.03 -0.50
N GLY A 166 -7.09 -28.92 -0.50
CA GLY A 166 -7.81 -27.66 -0.69
C GLY A 166 -8.20 -27.40 -2.14
N MET A 167 -8.07 -28.38 -3.04
CA MET A 167 -8.63 -28.28 -4.40
C MET A 167 -10.15 -28.46 -4.33
N TYR A 168 -10.88 -27.39 -4.61
CA TYR A 168 -12.34 -27.34 -4.64
C TYR A 168 -12.85 -27.50 -6.09
N THR A 169 -13.98 -28.19 -6.23
CA THR A 169 -14.74 -28.33 -7.48
C THR A 169 -16.14 -27.77 -7.27
N ALA A 170 -16.54 -26.81 -8.11
CA ALA A 170 -17.87 -26.21 -8.07
C ALA A 170 -18.97 -27.23 -8.42
N PRO A 171 -20.19 -27.08 -7.88
CA PRO A 171 -21.34 -27.85 -8.32
C PRO A 171 -21.74 -27.52 -9.77
N ALA A 172 -22.59 -28.37 -10.35
CA ALA A 172 -23.22 -28.12 -11.65
C ALA A 172 -24.37 -27.08 -11.59
N ALA A 173 -24.77 -26.65 -10.38
CA ALA A 173 -25.81 -25.64 -10.17
C ALA A 173 -25.19 -24.28 -9.84
N THR A 174 -25.79 -23.20 -10.31
CA THR A 174 -25.41 -21.83 -9.94
C THR A 174 -25.86 -21.46 -8.53
N GLY A 175 -25.11 -20.60 -7.85
CA GLY A 175 -25.43 -20.18 -6.48
C GLY A 175 -24.24 -19.55 -5.76
N ILE A 176 -24.29 -19.53 -4.43
CA ILE A 176 -23.17 -19.19 -3.56
C ILE A 176 -22.89 -20.41 -2.67
N CYS A 177 -21.62 -20.73 -2.50
CA CYS A 177 -21.13 -21.80 -1.63
C CYS A 177 -19.99 -21.28 -0.76
N HIS A 178 -19.78 -21.89 0.39
CA HIS A 178 -18.76 -21.48 1.36
C HIS A 178 -17.81 -22.66 1.63
N LEU A 179 -16.52 -22.43 1.43
CA LEU A 179 -15.47 -23.39 1.77
C LEU A 179 -14.83 -23.00 3.09
N LYS A 180 -15.02 -23.84 4.11
CA LYS A 180 -14.47 -23.67 5.45
C LYS A 180 -13.20 -24.49 5.63
N ALA A 181 -12.18 -23.89 6.25
CA ALA A 181 -11.00 -24.57 6.78
C ALA A 181 -11.00 -24.42 8.31
N THR A 182 -11.03 -25.55 9.03
CA THR A 182 -11.00 -25.58 10.51
C THR A 182 -9.65 -26.12 10.98
N SER A 183 -8.99 -25.49 11.96
CA SER A 183 -7.70 -25.97 12.45
C SER A 183 -7.83 -27.33 13.15
N VAL A 184 -6.86 -28.22 12.93
CA VAL A 184 -6.73 -29.48 13.68
C VAL A 184 -6.22 -29.23 15.10
N ALA A 185 -5.45 -28.15 15.33
CA ALA A 185 -4.88 -27.81 16.63
C ALA A 185 -5.89 -27.14 17.58
N ASP A 186 -6.79 -26.31 17.04
CA ASP A 186 -7.87 -25.67 17.79
C ASP A 186 -9.15 -25.63 16.93
N SER A 187 -10.06 -26.58 17.18
CA SER A 187 -11.30 -26.71 16.42
C SER A 187 -12.31 -25.57 16.63
N SER A 188 -12.04 -24.64 17.57
CA SER A 188 -12.78 -23.37 17.65
C SER A 188 -12.36 -22.35 16.59
N LYS A 189 -11.23 -22.59 15.89
CA LYS A 189 -10.67 -21.68 14.89
C LYS A 189 -10.91 -22.19 13.49
N SER A 190 -11.44 -21.30 12.67
CA SER A 190 -11.67 -21.56 11.25
C SER A 190 -11.74 -20.27 10.46
N ALA A 191 -11.42 -20.35 9.18
CA ALA A 191 -11.77 -19.34 8.18
C ALA A 191 -12.74 -19.94 7.16
N THR A 192 -13.43 -19.06 6.43
CA THR A 192 -14.35 -19.41 5.34
C THR A 192 -14.02 -18.54 4.12
N ALA A 193 -13.94 -19.16 2.95
CA ALA A 193 -13.89 -18.49 1.65
C ALA A 193 -15.25 -18.58 0.93
N THR A 194 -15.60 -17.57 0.15
CA THR A 194 -16.89 -17.47 -0.56
C THR A 194 -16.75 -17.77 -2.05
N ILE A 195 -17.42 -18.81 -2.54
CA ILE A 195 -17.47 -19.19 -3.95
C ILE A 195 -18.81 -18.73 -4.53
N THR A 196 -18.80 -17.97 -5.63
CA THR A 196 -19.99 -17.77 -6.46
C THR A 196 -19.91 -18.63 -7.71
N VAL A 197 -20.98 -19.37 -8.02
CA VAL A 197 -21.07 -20.25 -9.19
C VAL A 197 -22.07 -19.63 -10.18
N SER A 198 -21.65 -19.31 -11.40
CA SER A 198 -22.53 -18.72 -12.42
C SER A 198 -22.14 -19.07 -13.86
N ASP A 199 -23.11 -19.47 -14.68
CA ASP A 199 -22.91 -19.74 -16.13
C ASP A 199 -22.47 -18.50 -16.90
N SER A 200 -23.10 -17.36 -16.60
CA SER A 200 -22.73 -16.05 -17.14
C SER A 200 -21.58 -15.43 -16.35
N ALA A 201 -20.71 -14.70 -17.04
CA ALA A 201 -20.11 -13.52 -16.42
C ALA A 201 -21.28 -12.58 -16.04
N PRO A 202 -21.45 -12.19 -14.76
CA PRO A 202 -22.63 -11.46 -14.34
C PRO A 202 -22.66 -10.07 -14.96
N ALA A 203 -23.83 -9.64 -15.43
CA ALA A 203 -24.10 -8.22 -15.58
C ALA A 203 -24.02 -7.57 -14.18
N GLY A 204 -22.90 -6.94 -13.88
CA GLY A 204 -22.65 -6.30 -12.58
C GLY A 204 -21.91 -7.16 -11.54
N SER A 205 -20.80 -7.81 -11.90
CA SER A 205 -19.69 -7.88 -10.93
C SER A 205 -19.06 -6.48 -10.81
N LEU A 206 -19.75 -5.58 -10.10
CA LEU A 206 -19.29 -4.20 -9.94
C LEU A 206 -17.91 -4.20 -9.29
N ALA A 207 -16.94 -3.65 -10.03
CA ALA A 207 -15.60 -3.44 -9.51
C ALA A 207 -15.63 -2.57 -8.24
N ALA A 208 -14.74 -2.89 -7.31
CA ALA A 208 -14.66 -2.29 -6.00
C ALA A 208 -14.09 -0.86 -6.01
N GLY A 209 -14.36 -0.13 -4.92
CA GLY A 209 -13.98 1.28 -4.77
C GLY A 209 -14.82 2.24 -5.63
N PRO A 210 -14.92 3.51 -5.24
CA PRO A 210 -15.58 4.53 -6.05
C PRO A 210 -14.72 4.96 -7.24
N VAL A 211 -15.35 5.48 -8.29
CA VAL A 211 -14.67 6.33 -9.27
C VAL A 211 -14.39 7.68 -8.62
N PRO A 212 -13.14 8.20 -8.59
CA PRO A 212 -12.85 9.51 -8.03
C PRO A 212 -13.75 10.58 -8.66
N ALA A 213 -14.45 11.36 -7.83
CA ALA A 213 -15.48 12.30 -8.29
C ALA A 213 -15.05 13.30 -9.40
N PRO A 214 -13.76 13.73 -9.50
CA PRO A 214 -13.27 14.54 -10.63
C PRO A 214 -13.24 13.83 -12.00
N LEU A 215 -13.39 12.50 -12.05
CA LEU A 215 -13.31 11.67 -13.25
C LEU A 215 -14.70 11.29 -13.81
N PRO A 216 -14.80 11.00 -15.13
CA PRO A 216 -16.07 10.65 -15.77
C PRO A 216 -16.64 9.31 -15.29
N ALA A 217 -17.97 9.19 -15.30
CA ALA A 217 -18.70 7.94 -15.01
C ALA A 217 -18.75 6.97 -16.22
N ARG A 218 -17.69 6.97 -17.03
CA ARG A 218 -17.50 6.05 -18.17
C ARG A 218 -16.02 5.75 -18.33
N LEU A 219 -15.69 4.62 -18.94
CA LEU A 219 -14.33 4.26 -19.32
C LEU A 219 -13.76 5.36 -20.23
N ALA A 220 -12.73 6.04 -19.72
CA ALA A 220 -12.05 7.11 -20.43
C ALA A 220 -11.00 6.55 -21.39
N VAL A 221 -10.80 7.20 -22.53
CA VAL A 221 -9.70 6.88 -23.46
C VAL A 221 -8.87 8.11 -23.73
N GLY A 222 -7.56 7.97 -23.58
CA GLY A 222 -6.58 9.03 -23.81
C GLY A 222 -5.26 8.53 -24.38
N LEU A 223 -4.38 9.46 -24.70
CA LEU A 223 -3.09 9.16 -25.32
C LEU A 223 -2.04 10.25 -25.05
N THR A 224 -0.78 9.97 -25.38
CA THR A 224 0.30 10.97 -25.34
C THR A 224 0.26 11.88 -26.56
N GLU A 225 0.23 13.19 -26.35
CA GLU A 225 0.40 14.19 -27.41
C GLU A 225 1.29 15.34 -26.92
N GLU A 226 2.32 15.64 -27.69
CA GLU A 226 3.37 16.63 -27.37
C GLU A 226 2.79 18.03 -27.15
N PRO A 227 3.20 18.78 -26.12
CA PRO A 227 2.75 20.16 -25.89
C PRO A 227 2.92 21.05 -27.13
N GLY A 228 1.86 21.79 -27.47
CA GLY A 228 1.73 22.56 -28.72
C GLY A 228 1.22 21.78 -29.94
N ALA A 229 1.17 20.44 -29.91
CA ALA A 229 0.55 19.65 -30.96
C ALA A 229 -0.98 19.71 -30.91
N THR A 230 -1.62 19.38 -32.03
CA THR A 230 -3.06 19.60 -32.25
C THR A 230 -3.75 18.44 -32.97
N TRP A 231 -3.10 17.28 -33.09
CA TRP A 231 -3.68 16.12 -33.75
C TRP A 231 -4.88 15.58 -32.98
N MET A 232 -4.84 15.51 -31.64
CA MET A 232 -6.00 15.07 -30.84
C MET A 232 -7.23 15.95 -31.13
N LYS A 233 -7.09 17.27 -31.03
CA LYS A 233 -8.14 18.26 -31.39
C LYS A 233 -8.63 18.12 -32.84
N THR A 234 -7.73 18.00 -33.81
CA THR A 234 -8.06 17.95 -35.25
C THR A 234 -8.46 16.56 -35.75
N SER A 235 -8.26 15.51 -34.94
CA SER A 235 -8.67 14.13 -35.26
C SER A 235 -10.18 14.01 -35.43
N GLY A 236 -10.94 14.89 -34.79
CA GLY A 236 -12.40 14.82 -34.72
C GLY A 236 -12.89 13.67 -33.83
N VAL A 237 -12.09 13.24 -32.85
CA VAL A 237 -12.45 12.27 -31.81
C VAL A 237 -12.57 13.01 -30.47
N PRO A 238 -13.63 12.81 -29.68
CA PRO A 238 -13.77 13.43 -28.37
C PRO A 238 -12.99 12.62 -27.32
N TRP A 239 -11.65 12.76 -27.35
CA TRP A 239 -10.73 12.15 -26.39
C TRP A 239 -10.98 12.66 -24.96
N ASP A 240 -10.86 11.78 -23.96
CA ASP A 240 -11.14 12.12 -22.57
C ASP A 240 -9.93 12.68 -21.82
N MET A 241 -8.74 12.20 -22.18
CA MET A 241 -7.51 12.39 -21.44
C MET A 241 -6.34 12.58 -22.38
N ARG A 242 -5.42 13.47 -22.02
CA ARG A 242 -4.13 13.64 -22.71
C ARG A 242 -3.02 13.59 -21.68
N TYR A 243 -2.06 12.69 -21.87
CA TYR A 243 -0.94 12.53 -20.95
C TYR A 243 0.39 13.04 -21.50
N HIS A 244 1.30 13.39 -20.60
CA HIS A 244 2.70 13.69 -20.92
C HIS A 244 3.60 13.40 -19.71
N TYR A 245 4.89 13.17 -19.95
CA TYR A 245 5.88 12.92 -18.89
C TYR A 245 6.40 14.22 -18.30
N PHE A 246 6.48 14.29 -16.97
CA PHE A 246 7.17 15.35 -16.24
C PHE A 246 8.36 14.68 -15.55
N THR A 247 9.55 14.87 -16.12
CA THR A 247 10.81 14.34 -15.61
C THR A 247 11.64 15.45 -14.94
N GLN A 248 12.90 15.21 -14.57
CA GLN A 248 13.62 16.08 -13.65
C GLN A 248 13.83 17.48 -14.24
N GLY A 249 13.54 18.52 -13.45
CA GLY A 249 13.66 19.90 -13.89
C GLY A 249 12.52 20.38 -14.81
N TRP A 250 11.44 19.61 -14.99
CA TRP A 250 10.26 19.99 -15.79
C TRP A 250 9.75 21.40 -15.48
N ARG A 251 9.90 21.85 -14.21
CA ARG A 251 9.46 23.18 -13.77
C ARG A 251 10.18 24.34 -14.47
N LYS A 252 11.29 24.07 -15.18
CA LYS A 252 12.07 25.03 -15.99
C LYS A 252 11.89 24.88 -17.50
N TRP A 253 11.11 23.90 -17.96
CA TRP A 253 10.86 23.69 -19.39
C TRP A 253 10.08 24.86 -20.02
N GLY A 254 10.03 24.92 -21.35
CA GLY A 254 9.44 26.05 -22.08
C GLY A 254 10.18 27.39 -21.93
N GLY A 255 11.37 27.40 -21.35
CA GLY A 255 12.15 28.61 -21.07
C GLY A 255 11.85 29.27 -19.73
N ASP A 256 11.15 28.59 -18.80
CA ASP A 256 10.90 29.08 -17.44
C ASP A 256 12.17 29.04 -16.58
N ALA A 257 13.11 29.95 -16.84
CA ALA A 257 14.35 30.09 -16.06
C ALA A 257 14.10 30.38 -14.56
N SER A 258 12.88 30.78 -14.16
CA SER A 258 12.52 30.98 -12.76
C SER A 258 12.17 29.67 -12.02
N GLY A 259 11.88 28.59 -12.75
CA GLY A 259 11.45 27.32 -12.17
C GLY A 259 10.03 27.36 -11.57
N SER A 260 9.17 28.28 -12.03
CA SER A 260 7.81 28.44 -11.48
C SER A 260 6.85 27.30 -11.86
N GLY A 261 7.24 26.43 -12.78
CA GLY A 261 6.37 25.40 -13.36
C GLY A 261 5.38 25.96 -14.38
N ARG A 262 5.63 27.15 -14.93
CA ARG A 262 4.68 27.86 -15.81
C ARG A 262 4.26 27.01 -17.00
N TRP A 263 5.22 26.31 -17.61
CA TRP A 263 5.00 25.41 -18.73
C TRP A 263 4.00 24.29 -18.41
N GLY A 264 4.11 23.64 -17.25
CA GLY A 264 3.20 22.58 -16.85
C GLY A 264 1.76 23.06 -16.62
N LEU A 265 1.58 24.28 -16.10
CA LEU A 265 0.28 24.92 -16.01
C LEU A 265 -0.30 25.27 -17.39
N ASP A 266 0.53 25.66 -18.35
CA ASP A 266 0.06 25.95 -19.71
C ASP A 266 -0.27 24.67 -20.50
N PHE A 267 0.45 23.55 -20.28
CA PHE A 267 0.04 22.22 -20.75
C PHE A 267 -1.35 21.83 -20.22
N MET A 268 -1.62 22.02 -18.92
CA MET A 268 -2.95 21.72 -18.35
C MET A 268 -4.07 22.55 -19.02
N LYS A 269 -3.82 23.84 -19.30
CA LYS A 269 -4.75 24.70 -20.06
C LYS A 269 -4.89 24.28 -21.52
N GLU A 270 -3.83 23.77 -22.14
CA GLU A 270 -3.86 23.27 -23.51
C GLU A 270 -4.79 22.05 -23.61
N CYS A 271 -4.65 21.08 -22.69
CA CYS A 271 -5.55 19.93 -22.59
C CYS A 271 -7.02 20.36 -22.43
N ASP A 272 -7.31 21.31 -21.54
CA ASP A 272 -8.64 21.89 -21.35
C ASP A 272 -9.18 22.58 -22.62
N ALA A 273 -8.32 23.29 -23.36
CA ALA A 273 -8.63 23.89 -24.67
C ALA A 273 -8.73 22.86 -25.82
N GLN A 274 -8.45 21.58 -25.54
CA GLN A 274 -8.75 20.42 -26.37
C GLN A 274 -9.89 19.54 -25.80
N VAL A 275 -10.53 19.94 -24.70
CA VAL A 275 -11.59 19.21 -23.96
C VAL A 275 -11.12 17.89 -23.32
N ALA A 276 -9.81 17.73 -23.11
CA ALA A 276 -9.21 16.57 -22.45
C ALA A 276 -8.81 16.89 -20.99
N ILE A 277 -9.01 15.95 -20.07
CA ILE A 277 -8.43 16.00 -18.73
C ILE A 277 -6.91 15.86 -18.86
N PRO A 278 -6.11 16.79 -18.33
CA PRO A 278 -4.66 16.63 -18.30
C PRO A 278 -4.25 15.51 -17.36
N VAL A 279 -3.37 14.65 -17.86
CA VAL A 279 -2.72 13.60 -17.09
C VAL A 279 -1.21 13.86 -17.07
N VAL A 280 -0.60 13.82 -15.89
CA VAL A 280 0.85 13.95 -15.74
C VAL A 280 1.41 12.62 -15.29
N GLN A 281 2.29 12.03 -16.09
CA GLN A 281 3.19 10.99 -15.59
C GLN A 281 4.34 11.68 -14.86
N TYR A 282 4.32 11.67 -13.53
CA TYR A 282 5.44 12.15 -12.73
C TYR A 282 6.50 11.06 -12.70
N TYR A 283 7.67 11.33 -13.28
CA TYR A 283 8.76 10.37 -13.41
C TYR A 283 10.09 11.12 -13.29
N CYS A 284 10.30 11.74 -12.13
CA CYS A 284 11.45 12.59 -11.87
C CYS A 284 12.60 11.79 -11.22
N MET A 285 12.29 10.73 -10.48
CA MET A 285 13.27 10.08 -9.60
C MET A 285 14.36 9.30 -10.36
N ASN A 286 14.10 8.88 -11.60
CA ASN A 286 15.14 8.26 -12.43
C ASN A 286 16.27 9.25 -12.76
N GLU A 287 15.93 10.49 -13.14
CA GLU A 287 16.89 11.52 -13.58
C GLU A 287 17.53 12.33 -12.43
N GLU A 288 17.08 12.15 -11.18
CA GLU A 288 17.71 12.77 -10.00
C GLU A 288 19.13 12.21 -9.71
N PRO A 289 20.06 13.02 -9.13
CA PRO A 289 21.44 12.59 -8.91
C PRO A 289 21.61 11.39 -7.97
N GLY A 290 22.27 10.34 -8.48
CA GLY A 290 22.74 9.19 -7.70
C GLY A 290 22.85 7.87 -8.46
N GLY A 291 22.37 7.83 -9.71
CA GLY A 291 22.38 6.64 -10.57
C GLY A 291 21.08 6.54 -11.36
N ASP A 292 20.86 5.42 -12.04
CA ASP A 292 19.60 5.13 -12.75
C ASP A 292 18.53 4.54 -11.80
N GLU A 293 17.54 3.83 -12.34
CA GLU A 293 16.49 3.14 -11.59
C GLU A 293 17.04 2.02 -10.68
N GLY A 294 18.18 1.41 -11.03
CA GLY A 294 18.92 0.49 -10.17
C GLY A 294 19.50 1.14 -8.91
N GLN A 295 19.41 2.47 -8.78
CA GLN A 295 19.74 3.24 -7.59
C GLN A 295 18.55 4.07 -7.07
N PHE A 296 17.31 3.69 -7.42
CA PHE A 296 16.10 4.41 -6.98
C PHE A 296 16.04 4.57 -5.46
N TYR A 297 16.15 3.49 -4.69
CA TYR A 297 16.08 3.54 -3.23
C TYR A 297 17.32 4.22 -2.60
N SER A 298 18.53 4.01 -3.11
CA SER A 298 19.71 4.69 -2.56
C SER A 298 19.70 6.21 -2.82
N LYS A 299 19.09 6.67 -3.93
CA LYS A 299 18.79 8.10 -4.14
C LYS A 299 17.87 8.67 -3.05
N THR A 300 16.94 7.89 -2.51
CA THR A 300 16.05 8.35 -1.42
C THR A 300 16.78 8.67 -0.12
N GLN A 301 17.98 8.12 0.09
CA GLN A 301 18.78 8.36 1.30
C GLN A 301 19.50 9.72 1.30
N ASN A 302 19.56 10.41 0.15
CA ASN A 302 20.18 11.72 0.04
C ASN A 302 19.15 12.84 0.31
N ALA A 303 19.25 13.47 1.48
CA ALA A 303 18.36 14.56 1.89
C ALA A 303 18.35 15.77 0.94
N ALA A 304 19.45 16.07 0.24
CA ALA A 304 19.50 17.17 -0.72
C ALA A 304 18.79 16.80 -2.03
N THR A 305 18.98 15.57 -2.52
CA THR A 305 18.21 15.03 -3.66
C THR A 305 16.72 15.02 -3.33
N MET A 306 16.34 14.49 -2.17
CA MET A 306 14.93 14.41 -1.77
C MET A 306 14.28 15.78 -1.51
N ALA A 307 15.03 16.76 -1.01
CA ALA A 307 14.53 18.13 -0.89
C ALA A 307 14.25 18.78 -2.26
N SER A 308 15.13 18.58 -3.26
CA SER A 308 14.90 19.02 -4.64
C SER A 308 13.66 18.35 -5.24
N TYR A 309 13.64 17.02 -5.18
CA TYR A 309 12.61 16.16 -5.75
C TYR A 309 11.20 16.45 -5.19
N PHE A 310 11.06 16.60 -3.88
CA PHE A 310 9.79 16.94 -3.25
C PHE A 310 9.39 18.40 -3.46
N ASP A 311 10.33 19.33 -3.66
CA ASP A 311 10.02 20.71 -4.06
C ASP A 311 9.51 20.79 -5.50
N GLU A 312 10.06 20.00 -6.44
CA GLU A 312 9.52 19.85 -7.80
C GLU A 312 8.07 19.33 -7.75
N PHE A 313 7.77 18.31 -6.94
CA PHE A 313 6.41 17.80 -6.76
C PHE A 313 5.47 18.82 -6.08
N LYS A 314 5.98 19.57 -5.10
CA LYS A 314 5.25 20.66 -4.43
C LYS A 314 4.87 21.76 -5.41
N VAL A 315 5.76 22.12 -6.35
CA VAL A 315 5.46 23.03 -7.45
C VAL A 315 4.40 22.43 -8.39
N LEU A 316 4.46 21.14 -8.72
CA LEU A 316 3.40 20.49 -9.52
C LEU A 316 2.03 20.62 -8.85
N MET A 317 1.92 20.30 -7.56
CA MET A 317 0.66 20.45 -6.81
C MET A 317 0.15 21.90 -6.82
N GLN A 318 1.03 22.90 -6.77
CA GLN A 318 0.65 24.32 -6.89
C GLN A 318 0.15 24.65 -8.30
N ARG A 319 0.82 24.15 -9.36
CA ARG A 319 0.37 24.36 -10.75
C ARG A 319 -0.99 23.70 -11.01
N CYS A 320 -1.20 22.48 -10.49
CA CYS A 320 -2.50 21.81 -10.57
C CYS A 320 -3.59 22.58 -9.81
N LYS A 321 -3.31 23.07 -8.60
CA LYS A 321 -4.24 23.90 -7.84
C LYS A 321 -4.64 25.17 -8.59
N ASP A 322 -3.68 25.86 -9.18
CA ASP A 322 -3.91 27.11 -9.94
C ASP A 322 -4.64 26.87 -11.28
N PHE A 323 -4.63 25.63 -11.80
CA PHE A 323 -5.47 25.21 -12.93
C PHE A 323 -6.95 25.01 -12.52
N GLY A 324 -7.22 24.64 -11.27
CA GLY A 324 -8.56 24.60 -10.66
C GLY A 324 -9.54 23.54 -11.19
N LYS A 325 -9.18 22.84 -12.27
CA LYS A 325 -9.95 21.73 -12.90
C LYS A 325 -9.32 20.37 -12.59
N PRO A 326 -10.00 19.24 -12.85
CA PRO A 326 -9.46 17.90 -12.59
C PRO A 326 -8.09 17.68 -13.24
N VAL A 327 -7.13 17.16 -12.47
CA VAL A 327 -5.85 16.66 -12.98
C VAL A 327 -5.64 15.25 -12.44
N LEU A 328 -5.18 14.34 -13.28
CA LEU A 328 -4.72 13.02 -12.86
C LEU A 328 -3.18 13.03 -12.84
N VAL A 329 -2.56 12.64 -11.74
CA VAL A 329 -1.11 12.50 -11.65
C VAL A 329 -0.77 11.05 -11.32
N LEU A 330 -0.05 10.41 -12.21
CA LEU A 330 0.44 9.04 -12.12
C LEU A 330 1.84 9.11 -11.50
N MET A 331 2.04 8.46 -10.35
CA MET A 331 3.25 8.66 -9.54
C MET A 331 4.31 7.59 -9.81
N GLU A 332 5.46 8.04 -10.30
CA GLU A 332 6.71 7.29 -10.53
C GLU A 332 6.45 5.89 -11.09
N GLY A 333 6.31 5.82 -12.42
CA GLY A 333 6.30 4.56 -13.17
C GLY A 333 7.44 3.67 -12.68
N ASP A 334 7.09 2.45 -12.28
CA ASP A 334 7.96 1.46 -11.62
C ASP A 334 8.65 1.86 -10.30
N GLY A 335 8.63 3.12 -9.89
CA GLY A 335 9.33 3.60 -8.67
C GLY A 335 8.85 2.94 -7.37
N PHE A 336 7.56 2.60 -7.28
CA PHE A 336 7.04 1.85 -6.14
C PHE A 336 7.55 0.39 -6.10
N ALA A 337 7.73 -0.25 -7.27
CA ALA A 337 8.31 -1.59 -7.38
C ALA A 337 9.82 -1.59 -7.09
N TYR A 338 10.55 -0.59 -7.61
CA TYR A 338 11.96 -0.39 -7.26
C TYR A 338 12.14 -0.12 -5.75
N MET A 339 11.25 0.65 -5.13
CA MET A 339 11.25 0.86 -3.68
C MET A 339 11.01 -0.45 -2.92
N GLU A 340 10.02 -1.27 -3.30
CA GLU A 340 9.75 -2.58 -2.67
C GLU A 340 10.98 -3.50 -2.74
N ILE A 341 11.55 -3.68 -3.93
CA ILE A 341 12.64 -4.62 -4.16
C ILE A 341 13.96 -4.15 -3.52
N GLN A 342 14.32 -2.88 -3.68
CA GLN A 342 15.60 -2.34 -3.21
C GLN A 342 15.62 -2.03 -1.71
N SER A 343 14.45 -1.82 -1.08
CA SER A 343 14.33 -1.81 0.39
C SER A 343 14.28 -3.22 1.00
N HIS A 344 14.10 -4.25 0.17
CA HIS A 344 13.88 -5.65 0.57
C HIS A 344 12.58 -5.86 1.36
N ASP A 345 11.46 -5.47 0.74
CA ASP A 345 10.10 -5.54 1.30
C ASP A 345 9.92 -4.76 2.63
N ASN A 346 10.85 -3.86 2.97
CA ASN A 346 10.94 -3.22 4.29
C ASN A 346 10.41 -1.75 4.27
N PRO A 347 9.19 -1.49 4.77
CA PRO A 347 8.60 -0.14 4.79
C PRO A 347 9.33 0.81 5.76
N ASP A 348 10.10 0.28 6.70
CA ASP A 348 10.85 1.05 7.71
C ASP A 348 12.33 1.24 7.32
N ALA A 349 12.71 0.90 6.07
CA ALA A 349 14.05 1.10 5.54
C ALA A 349 14.37 2.61 5.39
N PRO A 350 15.58 3.11 5.73
CA PRO A 350 15.88 4.54 5.79
C PRO A 350 15.74 5.29 4.45
N ALA A 351 15.05 6.44 4.49
CA ALA A 351 14.94 7.40 3.39
C ALA A 351 14.78 8.83 3.94
N ALA A 352 15.24 9.86 3.24
CA ALA A 352 15.18 11.25 3.74
C ALA A 352 13.86 11.94 3.37
N ILE A 353 13.00 12.17 4.37
CA ILE A 353 11.70 12.85 4.24
C ILE A 353 11.61 14.03 5.22
N ALA A 354 11.65 13.79 6.53
CA ALA A 354 11.77 14.84 7.53
C ALA A 354 13.17 15.46 7.52
N SER A 355 14.20 14.63 7.26
CA SER A 355 15.59 15.06 7.08
C SER A 355 15.82 15.99 5.86
N THR A 356 14.82 16.18 4.97
CA THR A 356 14.88 17.22 3.92
C THR A 356 14.78 18.65 4.47
N GLY A 357 14.31 18.81 5.72
CA GLY A 357 14.02 20.11 6.32
C GLY A 357 12.73 20.79 5.84
N MET A 358 12.02 20.23 4.85
CA MET A 358 10.76 20.79 4.35
C MET A 358 9.69 20.81 5.44
N ALA A 359 9.16 22.01 5.75
CA ALA A 359 8.22 22.21 6.86
C ALA A 359 6.94 21.34 6.74
N GLU A 360 6.47 21.07 5.52
CA GLU A 360 5.31 20.20 5.29
C GLU A 360 5.56 18.73 5.65
N LEU A 361 6.82 18.27 5.65
CA LEU A 361 7.22 16.87 5.78
C LEU A 361 7.75 16.50 7.18
N GLN A 362 8.00 17.47 8.07
CA GLN A 362 8.57 17.25 9.42
C GLN A 362 7.78 16.28 10.32
N GLY A 363 6.50 16.03 10.00
CA GLY A 363 5.64 15.09 10.73
C GLY A 363 5.64 13.65 10.20
N LEU A 364 6.48 13.33 9.21
CA LEU A 364 6.58 11.99 8.60
C LEU A 364 7.89 11.28 9.02
N PRO A 365 7.95 9.94 9.02
CA PRO A 365 9.18 9.21 9.30
C PRO A 365 10.18 9.30 8.14
N ASP A 366 11.47 9.25 8.48
CA ASP A 366 12.57 9.11 7.51
C ASP A 366 12.70 7.63 7.04
N THR A 367 11.66 7.12 6.37
CA THR A 367 11.60 5.74 5.87
C THR A 367 10.96 5.59 4.48
N ALA A 368 11.12 4.43 3.85
CA ALA A 368 10.48 4.05 2.58
C ALA A 368 8.94 4.24 2.60
N ALA A 369 8.28 3.94 3.72
CA ALA A 369 6.87 4.30 3.91
C ALA A 369 6.66 5.82 3.93
N GLY A 370 7.51 6.55 4.66
CA GLY A 370 7.51 8.02 4.67
C GLY A 370 7.59 8.63 3.27
N TRP A 371 8.40 8.06 2.36
CA TRP A 371 8.53 8.51 0.97
C TRP A 371 7.18 8.45 0.24
N GLY A 372 6.47 7.31 0.32
CA GLY A 372 5.13 7.17 -0.28
C GLY A 372 4.10 8.12 0.34
N LEU A 373 4.22 8.43 1.63
CA LEU A 373 3.34 9.37 2.34
C LEU A 373 3.63 10.85 2.05
N ALA A 374 4.86 11.19 1.63
CA ALA A 374 5.27 12.58 1.38
C ALA A 374 4.42 13.24 0.28
N PHE A 375 4.13 12.55 -0.81
CA PHE A 375 3.29 13.06 -1.90
C PHE A 375 1.86 13.38 -1.44
N LEU A 376 1.27 12.49 -0.63
CA LEU A 376 -0.07 12.68 -0.05
C LEU A 376 -0.11 13.90 0.89
N GLN A 377 0.93 14.05 1.72
CA GLN A 377 1.10 15.18 2.63
C GLN A 377 1.34 16.51 1.88
N LEU A 378 2.10 16.51 0.78
CA LEU A 378 2.33 17.69 -0.05
C LEU A 378 1.07 18.13 -0.81
N ARG A 379 0.30 17.20 -1.39
CA ARG A 379 -1.02 17.50 -1.99
C ARG A 379 -1.94 18.17 -0.96
N LYS A 380 -1.99 17.60 0.25
CA LYS A 380 -2.80 18.09 1.38
C LYS A 380 -2.35 19.48 1.84
N ALA A 381 -1.04 19.70 2.02
CA ALA A 381 -0.49 20.96 2.49
C ALA A 381 -0.65 22.11 1.47
N VAL A 382 -0.49 21.82 0.18
CA VAL A 382 -0.80 22.79 -0.89
C VAL A 382 -2.32 23.02 -1.02
N GLY A 383 -3.14 22.02 -0.69
CA GLY A 383 -4.60 22.06 -0.85
C GLY A 383 -5.04 21.79 -2.29
N ALA A 384 -4.31 20.96 -3.02
CA ALA A 384 -4.57 20.61 -4.42
C ALA A 384 -5.66 19.51 -4.52
N ALA A 385 -6.85 19.78 -3.99
CA ALA A 385 -7.96 18.83 -3.89
C ALA A 385 -8.59 18.43 -5.24
N ASN A 386 -8.20 19.08 -6.32
CA ASN A 386 -8.55 18.74 -7.70
C ASN A 386 -7.60 17.70 -8.35
N VAL A 387 -6.55 17.28 -7.65
CA VAL A 387 -5.58 16.27 -8.10
C VAL A 387 -5.97 14.88 -7.64
N VAL A 388 -6.24 14.00 -8.59
CA VAL A 388 -6.33 12.55 -8.39
C VAL A 388 -4.90 11.99 -8.43
N LEU A 389 -4.43 11.35 -7.35
CA LEU A 389 -3.13 10.69 -7.28
C LEU A 389 -3.27 9.18 -7.51
N GLY A 390 -2.56 8.67 -8.50
CA GLY A 390 -2.44 7.25 -8.78
C GLY A 390 -1.10 6.68 -8.33
N MET A 391 -1.11 5.59 -7.57
CA MET A 391 0.11 4.82 -7.24
C MET A 391 0.40 3.79 -8.33
N HIS A 392 1.64 3.69 -8.81
CA HIS A 392 2.04 2.64 -9.75
C HIS A 392 2.12 1.26 -9.07
N ILE A 393 1.55 0.24 -9.71
CA ILE A 393 1.45 -1.14 -9.21
C ILE A 393 1.98 -2.09 -10.29
N SER A 394 3.30 -2.15 -10.43
CA SER A 394 3.95 -2.94 -11.47
C SER A 394 3.75 -4.44 -11.24
N ALA A 395 3.42 -5.19 -12.30
CA ALA A 395 3.16 -6.63 -12.22
C ALA A 395 4.39 -7.52 -11.96
N TRP A 396 5.54 -6.89 -11.63
CA TRP A 396 6.83 -7.51 -11.31
C TRP A 396 7.37 -7.13 -9.92
N ALA A 397 6.65 -6.30 -9.15
CA ALA A 397 7.12 -5.69 -7.91
C ALA A 397 7.57 -6.68 -6.82
N THR A 398 7.05 -7.91 -6.81
CA THR A 398 7.44 -8.94 -5.82
C THR A 398 8.72 -9.70 -6.17
N GLN A 399 9.39 -9.35 -7.29
CA GLN A 399 10.46 -10.06 -7.99
C GLN A 399 10.00 -11.22 -8.91
N LEU A 400 8.69 -11.39 -9.11
CA LEU A 400 8.10 -12.31 -10.10
C LEU A 400 7.34 -11.49 -11.17
N ASP A 401 7.71 -11.57 -12.45
CA ASP A 401 6.97 -10.91 -13.54
C ASP A 401 5.77 -11.76 -13.93
N LEU A 402 4.64 -11.51 -13.28
CA LEU A 402 3.42 -12.29 -13.45
C LEU A 402 2.74 -12.06 -14.81
N SER A 403 3.16 -11.06 -15.59
CA SER A 403 2.57 -10.72 -16.89
C SER A 403 3.28 -11.39 -18.07
N TYR A 404 4.57 -11.68 -17.95
CA TYR A 404 5.40 -12.15 -19.07
C TYR A 404 6.21 -13.42 -18.82
N PHE A 405 6.72 -13.64 -17.60
CA PHE A 405 7.65 -14.73 -17.33
C PHE A 405 7.09 -15.74 -16.30
N ASN A 406 6.56 -15.27 -15.19
CA ASN A 406 5.92 -16.05 -14.12
C ASN A 406 4.42 -16.29 -14.41
N VAL A 407 4.09 -16.72 -15.62
CA VAL A 407 2.70 -16.74 -16.12
C VAL A 407 1.86 -17.95 -15.67
N THR A 408 2.49 -18.93 -15.02
CA THR A 408 1.82 -20.07 -14.36
C THR A 408 1.51 -19.82 -12.89
N ASP A 409 2.16 -18.82 -12.29
CA ASP A 409 2.23 -18.73 -10.83
C ASP A 409 0.94 -18.14 -10.24
N PRO A 410 0.54 -18.51 -9.00
CA PRO A 410 -0.69 -18.01 -8.41
C PRO A 410 -0.63 -16.48 -8.21
N LEU A 411 -1.62 -15.77 -8.76
CA LEU A 411 -1.66 -14.29 -8.67
C LEU A 411 -1.93 -13.79 -7.25
N GLN A 412 -2.87 -14.42 -6.53
CA GLN A 412 -3.37 -13.90 -5.25
C GLN A 412 -2.31 -13.75 -4.13
N PRO A 413 -1.37 -14.69 -3.91
CA PRO A 413 -0.29 -14.50 -2.92
C PRO A 413 0.59 -13.28 -3.21
N GLU A 414 0.85 -13.00 -4.48
CA GLU A 414 1.70 -11.86 -4.88
C GLU A 414 0.94 -10.53 -4.80
N VAL A 415 -0.37 -10.52 -5.11
CA VAL A 415 -1.27 -9.41 -4.76
C VAL A 415 -1.25 -9.17 -3.25
N ASP A 416 -1.32 -10.23 -2.45
CA ASP A 416 -1.31 -10.14 -0.98
C ASP A 416 0.03 -9.60 -0.44
N LYS A 417 1.17 -10.01 -1.03
CA LYS A 417 2.51 -9.51 -0.69
C LYS A 417 2.66 -8.01 -1.01
N ALA A 418 2.59 -7.62 -2.29
CA ALA A 418 2.83 -6.24 -2.70
C ALA A 418 1.80 -5.27 -2.08
N HIS A 419 0.54 -5.70 -1.91
CA HIS A 419 -0.44 -4.90 -1.18
C HIS A 419 -0.05 -4.68 0.29
N ALA A 420 0.59 -5.65 0.96
CA ALA A 420 1.02 -5.49 2.35
C ALA A 420 2.13 -4.43 2.51
N PHE A 421 3.08 -4.36 1.55
CA PHE A 421 4.09 -3.31 1.48
C PHE A 421 3.47 -1.95 1.13
N LEU A 422 2.79 -1.86 -0.02
CA LEU A 422 2.23 -0.60 -0.55
C LEU A 422 1.09 -0.02 0.30
N SER A 423 0.46 -0.82 1.16
CA SER A 423 -0.43 -0.32 2.23
C SER A 423 0.25 0.68 3.15
N LYS A 424 1.55 0.49 3.46
CA LYS A 424 2.35 1.37 4.33
C LYS A 424 2.73 2.67 3.62
N LEU A 425 2.97 2.59 2.31
CA LEU A 425 3.32 3.73 1.45
C LEU A 425 2.11 4.60 1.08
N GLY A 426 0.89 4.24 1.50
CA GLY A 426 -0.28 5.14 1.45
C GLY A 426 -1.50 4.63 0.68
N LEU A 427 -1.54 3.36 0.23
CA LEU A 427 -2.81 2.80 -0.27
C LEU A 427 -3.89 2.73 0.81
N ALA A 428 -3.49 2.42 2.05
CA ALA A 428 -4.35 2.25 3.21
C ALA A 428 -4.27 3.44 4.19
N ALA A 429 -5.15 3.45 5.21
CA ALA A 429 -5.20 4.50 6.22
C ALA A 429 -3.86 4.66 6.96
N ASN A 430 -3.40 5.91 7.08
CA ASN A 430 -2.07 6.28 7.56
C ASN A 430 -2.08 7.69 8.21
N ILE A 431 -0.94 8.10 8.76
CA ILE A 431 -0.77 9.36 9.52
C ILE A 431 -1.10 10.66 8.75
N THR A 432 -1.11 10.65 7.41
CA THR A 432 -1.46 11.84 6.63
C THR A 432 -2.97 12.13 6.64
N GLY A 433 -3.82 11.15 6.94
CA GLY A 433 -5.27 11.26 6.74
C GLY A 433 -5.67 11.36 5.26
N GLN A 434 -4.84 10.85 4.36
CA GLN A 434 -5.05 10.76 2.91
C GLN A 434 -4.65 9.37 2.43
N THR A 435 -5.15 8.96 1.25
CA THR A 435 -4.62 7.81 0.49
C THR A 435 -4.47 8.21 -0.96
N TYR A 436 -3.76 7.40 -1.74
CA TYR A 436 -3.88 7.42 -3.20
C TYR A 436 -5.32 7.08 -3.61
N ASP A 437 -5.81 7.68 -4.68
CA ASP A 437 -7.22 7.58 -5.07
C ASP A 437 -7.45 6.46 -6.09
N VAL A 438 -6.45 6.19 -6.94
CA VAL A 438 -6.46 5.13 -7.95
C VAL A 438 -5.18 4.29 -7.89
N LEU A 439 -5.26 3.10 -8.47
CA LEU A 439 -4.13 2.29 -8.86
C LEU A 439 -3.76 2.64 -10.31
N VAL A 440 -2.47 2.62 -10.64
CA VAL A 440 -1.95 2.76 -12.01
C VAL A 440 -1.24 1.47 -12.36
N GLY A 441 -1.62 0.85 -13.46
CA GLY A 441 -1.03 -0.41 -13.91
C GLY A 441 -0.60 -0.32 -15.35
N ASP A 442 0.60 -0.80 -15.63
CA ASP A 442 1.21 -0.85 -16.95
C ASP A 442 0.89 -2.18 -17.63
N PRO A 443 0.12 -2.18 -18.74
CA PRO A 443 0.09 -3.34 -19.61
C PRO A 443 1.47 -3.61 -20.20
N LEU A 444 2.11 -2.61 -20.84
CA LEU A 444 3.49 -2.69 -21.31
C LEU A 444 4.02 -1.30 -21.69
N ASP A 445 5.28 -1.02 -21.38
CA ASP A 445 5.96 0.26 -21.65
C ASP A 445 6.37 0.46 -23.13
N ARG A 446 6.48 -0.62 -23.90
CA ARG A 446 6.97 -0.66 -25.29
C ARG A 446 6.18 -1.68 -26.09
N ASP A 447 6.15 -1.59 -27.40
CA ASP A 447 5.37 -2.53 -28.21
C ASP A 447 5.95 -3.96 -28.10
N SER A 448 5.08 -4.98 -28.11
CA SER A 448 5.47 -6.38 -27.89
C SER A 448 6.57 -6.86 -28.86
N ASP A 449 6.58 -6.36 -30.10
CA ASP A 449 7.61 -6.71 -31.08
C ASP A 449 8.96 -6.01 -30.88
N TYR A 450 9.05 -4.88 -30.16
CA TYR A 450 10.34 -4.34 -29.73
C TYR A 450 11.07 -5.36 -28.85
N TYR A 451 10.35 -5.97 -27.92
CA TYR A 451 10.91 -7.00 -27.05
C TYR A 451 11.31 -8.26 -27.83
N ARG A 452 10.46 -8.71 -28.77
CA ARG A 452 10.77 -9.89 -29.59
C ARG A 452 11.99 -9.68 -30.49
N ILE A 453 12.10 -8.52 -31.14
CA ILE A 453 13.13 -8.22 -32.14
C ILE A 453 14.43 -7.71 -31.49
N SER A 454 14.34 -6.80 -30.52
CA SER A 454 15.49 -6.11 -29.93
C SER A 454 15.93 -6.65 -28.56
N ARG A 455 15.22 -7.63 -27.98
CA ARG A 455 15.61 -8.32 -26.73
C ARG A 455 15.47 -9.84 -26.76
N GLY A 456 14.89 -10.43 -27.80
CA GLY A 456 14.56 -11.86 -27.85
C GLY A 456 13.49 -12.30 -26.84
N GLN A 457 12.74 -11.34 -26.26
CA GLN A 457 11.71 -11.57 -25.25
C GLN A 457 10.33 -11.56 -25.91
N ASP A 458 9.62 -12.68 -25.91
CA ASP A 458 8.26 -12.72 -26.41
C ASP A 458 7.26 -12.15 -25.38
N ARG A 459 6.89 -10.88 -25.54
CA ARG A 459 5.87 -10.18 -24.72
C ARG A 459 4.48 -10.09 -25.36
N TRP A 460 4.23 -10.84 -26.44
CA TRP A 460 2.91 -10.91 -27.07
C TRP A 460 1.90 -11.61 -26.15
N TRP A 461 0.68 -11.07 -26.00
CA TRP A 461 -0.38 -11.69 -25.19
C TRP A 461 -1.38 -12.47 -26.05
N ASP A 462 -1.79 -13.64 -25.58
CA ASP A 462 -2.92 -14.38 -26.14
C ASP A 462 -4.23 -13.58 -25.96
N ALA A 463 -4.86 -13.27 -27.08
CA ALA A 463 -6.07 -12.47 -27.21
C ALA A 463 -7.37 -13.32 -27.23
N SER A 464 -7.27 -14.65 -27.14
CA SER A 464 -8.47 -15.51 -27.07
C SER A 464 -9.22 -15.33 -25.75
N ASP A 465 -10.54 -15.20 -25.82
CA ASP A 465 -11.40 -15.30 -24.62
C ASP A 465 -11.27 -16.65 -23.91
N SER A 466 -10.83 -17.71 -24.61
CA SER A 466 -10.56 -19.02 -24.03
C SER A 466 -9.14 -19.18 -23.45
N ALA A 467 -8.31 -18.14 -23.47
CA ALA A 467 -6.94 -18.20 -22.96
C ALA A 467 -6.93 -18.46 -21.44
N PRO A 468 -6.13 -19.41 -20.92
CA PRO A 468 -6.04 -19.66 -19.49
C PRO A 468 -5.54 -18.45 -18.68
N ILE A 469 -5.96 -18.37 -17.42
CA ILE A 469 -5.39 -17.46 -16.41
C ILE A 469 -3.95 -17.88 -16.03
N ALA A 470 -3.61 -19.15 -16.23
CA ALA A 470 -2.24 -19.68 -16.14
C ALA A 470 -1.51 -19.63 -17.51
N SER A 471 -1.70 -18.54 -18.26
CA SER A 471 -0.95 -18.27 -19.49
C SER A 471 -0.68 -16.78 -19.67
N LYS A 472 0.22 -16.45 -20.60
CA LYS A 472 0.54 -15.09 -21.02
C LYS A 472 -0.61 -14.52 -21.88
N SER A 473 -1.64 -13.97 -21.22
CA SER A 473 -2.90 -13.58 -21.86
C SER A 473 -3.54 -12.33 -21.25
N PHE A 474 -4.42 -11.67 -22.02
CA PHE A 474 -5.27 -10.60 -21.49
C PHE A 474 -6.17 -11.08 -20.35
N ASN A 475 -6.58 -12.35 -20.35
CA ASN A 475 -7.35 -12.96 -19.28
C ASN A 475 -6.57 -13.02 -17.95
N ARG A 476 -5.27 -13.35 -17.99
CA ARG A 476 -4.41 -13.34 -16.78
C ARG A 476 -4.23 -11.93 -16.22
N TYR A 477 -3.97 -10.95 -17.09
CA TYR A 477 -3.81 -9.56 -16.65
C TYR A 477 -5.12 -8.97 -16.09
N ALA A 478 -6.26 -9.23 -16.73
CA ALA A 478 -7.57 -8.83 -16.20
C ALA A 478 -7.87 -9.44 -14.82
N GLU A 479 -7.45 -10.68 -14.56
CA GLU A 479 -7.57 -11.30 -13.24
C GLU A 479 -6.65 -10.65 -12.19
N TRP A 480 -5.40 -10.33 -12.54
CA TRP A 480 -4.49 -9.57 -11.67
C TRP A 480 -5.10 -8.22 -11.26
N LEU A 481 -5.63 -7.46 -12.23
CA LEU A 481 -6.32 -6.21 -11.97
C LEU A 481 -7.54 -6.41 -11.05
N ARG A 482 -8.37 -7.44 -11.29
CA ARG A 482 -9.56 -7.74 -10.49
C ARG A 482 -9.21 -8.07 -9.03
N LEU A 483 -8.19 -8.90 -8.80
CA LEU A 483 -7.75 -9.28 -7.46
C LEU A 483 -7.27 -8.05 -6.66
N TRP A 484 -6.45 -7.20 -7.28
CA TRP A 484 -6.02 -5.93 -6.70
C TRP A 484 -7.15 -4.94 -6.45
N ASN A 485 -8.09 -4.80 -7.39
CA ASN A 485 -9.24 -3.92 -7.25
C ASN A 485 -10.08 -4.30 -6.03
N LEU A 486 -10.36 -5.60 -5.85
CA LEU A 486 -11.05 -6.11 -4.66
C LEU A 486 -10.22 -5.94 -3.38
N LYS A 487 -8.89 -6.12 -3.44
CA LYS A 487 -8.00 -6.00 -2.27
C LYS A 487 -7.89 -4.56 -1.77
N ALA A 488 -7.58 -3.63 -2.67
CA ALA A 488 -7.30 -2.22 -2.35
C ALA A 488 -8.56 -1.35 -2.30
N GLN A 489 -9.70 -1.82 -2.83
CA GLN A 489 -10.95 -1.05 -2.98
C GLN A 489 -10.72 0.26 -3.76
N LYS A 490 -9.95 0.19 -4.86
CA LYS A 490 -9.56 1.33 -5.71
C LYS A 490 -9.66 0.96 -7.18
N ARG A 491 -9.95 1.97 -8.00
CA ARG A 491 -10.07 1.86 -9.47
C ARG A 491 -8.71 1.93 -10.16
N TRP A 492 -8.64 1.38 -11.37
CA TRP A 492 -7.43 1.30 -12.19
C TRP A 492 -7.42 2.34 -13.31
N VAL A 493 -6.31 3.05 -13.44
CA VAL A 493 -5.89 3.69 -14.69
C VAL A 493 -4.88 2.78 -15.36
N LEU A 494 -5.11 2.39 -16.61
CA LEU A 494 -4.10 1.65 -17.36
C LEU A 494 -3.21 2.60 -18.15
N TRP A 495 -1.96 2.64 -17.72
CA TRP A 495 -0.84 3.37 -18.28
C TRP A 495 0.42 2.59 -17.88
N GLN A 496 1.36 2.28 -18.77
CA GLN A 496 1.39 2.62 -20.19
C GLN A 496 0.78 1.52 -21.06
N ILE A 497 0.06 1.90 -22.12
CA ILE A 497 -0.43 0.99 -23.15
C ILE A 497 0.29 1.32 -24.47
N PRO A 498 0.98 0.37 -25.14
CA PRO A 498 1.58 0.62 -26.43
C PRO A 498 0.52 0.91 -27.50
N LEU A 499 0.87 1.71 -28.52
CA LEU A 499 0.00 2.01 -29.65
C LEU A 499 0.16 1.00 -30.80
N GLY A 500 1.16 0.12 -30.73
CA GLY A 500 1.57 -0.77 -31.81
C GLY A 500 0.44 -1.61 -32.40
N ASN A 501 0.55 -1.82 -33.71
CA ASN A 501 -0.52 -2.38 -34.51
C ASN A 501 -0.10 -3.76 -35.07
N SER A 502 -0.89 -4.78 -34.79
CA SER A 502 -0.63 -6.16 -35.19
C SER A 502 -0.71 -6.36 -36.71
N HIS A 503 -1.46 -5.52 -37.40
CA HIS A 503 -1.80 -5.64 -38.82
C HIS A 503 -0.79 -4.98 -39.78
N HIS A 504 0.09 -4.03 -39.36
CA HIS A 504 0.95 -3.17 -40.23
C HIS A 504 0.98 -3.60 -41.71
N LEU A 505 0.14 -2.97 -42.54
CA LEU A 505 0.15 -3.28 -43.97
C LEU A 505 1.14 -2.38 -44.72
N ASN A 506 2.21 -3.00 -45.24
CA ASN A 506 3.24 -2.39 -46.11
C ASN A 506 4.22 -1.42 -45.43
N VAL A 507 4.39 -1.48 -44.11
CA VAL A 507 5.43 -0.74 -43.38
C VAL A 507 6.33 -1.71 -42.61
N PRO A 508 7.66 -1.52 -42.59
CA PRO A 508 8.55 -2.37 -41.80
C PRO A 508 8.30 -2.25 -40.28
N ASN A 509 8.90 -3.15 -39.53
CA ASN A 509 8.67 -3.35 -38.10
C ASN A 509 10.03 -3.32 -37.38
N THR A 510 10.61 -2.12 -37.29
CA THR A 510 12.05 -1.93 -36.99
C THR A 510 12.35 -0.84 -35.95
N GLY A 511 11.35 -0.06 -35.56
CA GLY A 511 11.49 1.12 -34.70
C GLY A 511 12.08 2.36 -35.35
N GLN A 512 12.31 2.36 -36.67
CA GLN A 512 12.74 3.57 -37.39
C GLN A 512 11.63 4.63 -37.48
N PRO A 513 11.97 5.90 -37.78
CA PRO A 513 10.98 6.96 -37.95
C PRO A 513 9.94 6.60 -39.03
N ARG A 514 8.66 6.60 -38.63
CA ARG A 514 7.48 6.16 -39.42
C ARG A 514 7.27 4.64 -39.56
N GLU A 515 8.03 3.82 -38.83
CA GLU A 515 7.93 2.36 -38.91
C GLU A 515 7.38 1.72 -37.62
N GLY A 516 7.83 2.20 -36.44
CA GLY A 516 7.33 1.70 -35.15
C GLY A 516 7.57 0.21 -34.92
N TYR A 517 6.75 -0.38 -34.05
CA TYR A 517 6.72 -1.82 -33.75
C TYR A 517 5.27 -2.31 -33.52
N LYS A 518 5.05 -3.62 -33.69
CA LYS A 518 3.74 -4.25 -33.50
C LYS A 518 3.40 -4.52 -32.04
N ASP A 519 2.14 -4.31 -31.70
CA ASP A 519 1.47 -4.78 -30.48
C ASP A 519 0.09 -5.34 -30.84
N ASN A 520 -0.73 -5.73 -29.86
CA ASN A 520 -2.13 -6.14 -30.07
C ASN A 520 -3.11 -5.58 -29.03
N ARG A 521 -2.66 -4.73 -28.11
CA ARG A 521 -3.51 -4.09 -27.10
C ARG A 521 -4.58 -3.15 -27.72
N PRO A 522 -4.30 -2.31 -28.75
CA PRO A 522 -5.33 -1.50 -29.40
C PRO A 522 -6.44 -2.35 -30.05
N GLU A 523 -6.08 -3.41 -30.76
CA GLU A 523 -7.04 -4.32 -31.40
C GLU A 523 -7.83 -5.12 -30.39
N TYR A 524 -7.18 -5.60 -29.32
CA TYR A 524 -7.88 -6.25 -28.22
C TYR A 524 -8.98 -5.34 -27.65
N PHE A 525 -8.69 -4.06 -27.45
CA PHE A 525 -9.64 -3.12 -26.86
C PHE A 525 -10.71 -2.59 -27.84
N PHE A 526 -10.44 -2.48 -29.14
CA PHE A 526 -11.37 -1.78 -30.06
C PHE A 526 -11.64 -2.44 -31.45
N ALA A 527 -11.15 -3.65 -31.73
CA ALA A 527 -11.44 -4.30 -33.02
C ALA A 527 -12.85 -4.90 -33.11
N GLY A 528 -13.41 -5.33 -31.98
CA GLY A 528 -14.73 -5.97 -31.85
C GLY A 528 -15.83 -5.02 -31.36
N ASP A 529 -16.69 -5.55 -30.49
CA ASP A 529 -17.66 -4.78 -29.70
C ASP A 529 -17.01 -4.31 -28.36
N ASP A 530 -17.82 -3.91 -27.38
CA ASP A 530 -17.32 -3.44 -26.08
C ASP A 530 -17.08 -4.56 -25.05
N ALA A 531 -17.20 -5.86 -25.39
CA ALA A 531 -17.07 -6.96 -24.43
C ALA A 531 -15.67 -7.02 -23.75
N HIS A 532 -14.60 -6.73 -24.50
CA HIS A 532 -13.25 -6.63 -23.93
C HIS A 532 -13.06 -5.39 -23.04
N LEU A 533 -13.68 -4.26 -23.40
CA LEU A 533 -13.71 -3.05 -22.58
C LEU A 533 -14.51 -3.28 -21.29
N ARG A 534 -15.62 -4.02 -21.38
CA ARG A 534 -16.47 -4.45 -20.27
C ARG A 534 -15.70 -5.34 -19.29
N LYS A 535 -14.98 -6.36 -19.80
CA LYS A 535 -14.10 -7.24 -19.00
C LYS A 535 -13.12 -6.43 -18.14
N PHE A 536 -12.47 -5.43 -18.73
CA PHE A 536 -11.51 -4.59 -18.01
C PHE A 536 -12.18 -3.57 -17.07
N ALA A 537 -13.35 -3.03 -17.44
CA ALA A 537 -14.13 -2.15 -16.56
C ALA A 537 -14.65 -2.88 -15.30
N ASP A 538 -15.02 -4.16 -15.43
CA ASP A 538 -15.43 -5.01 -14.29
C ASP A 538 -14.24 -5.56 -13.47
N ALA A 539 -13.02 -5.52 -14.03
CA ALA A 539 -11.78 -5.61 -13.26
C ALA A 539 -11.37 -4.28 -12.58
N GLY A 540 -12.14 -3.21 -12.79
CA GLY A 540 -11.96 -1.91 -12.13
C GLY A 540 -11.30 -0.82 -12.95
N VAL A 541 -11.04 -1.04 -14.24
CA VAL A 541 -10.43 -0.03 -15.12
C VAL A 541 -11.40 1.10 -15.45
N ILE A 542 -10.92 2.34 -15.33
CA ILE A 542 -11.68 3.57 -15.57
C ILE A 542 -11.03 4.48 -16.62
N ALA A 543 -9.78 4.21 -17.01
CA ALA A 543 -9.09 4.91 -18.09
C ALA A 543 -8.09 3.99 -18.81
N LEU A 544 -7.96 4.16 -20.12
CA LEU A 544 -6.94 3.54 -20.98
C LEU A 544 -6.08 4.65 -21.62
N LEU A 545 -4.76 4.65 -21.37
CA LEU A 545 -3.84 5.71 -21.79
C LEU A 545 -2.73 5.18 -22.72
N PHE A 546 -2.85 5.48 -24.02
CA PHE A 546 -2.01 4.90 -25.07
C PHE A 546 -0.81 5.77 -25.47
N GLY A 547 0.38 5.19 -25.62
CA GLY A 547 1.55 5.89 -26.16
C GLY A 547 2.88 5.18 -25.94
N ALA A 548 3.93 5.77 -26.51
CA ALA A 548 5.29 5.25 -26.51
C ALA A 548 6.06 5.52 -25.20
N GLY A 549 6.60 4.49 -24.55
CA GLY A 549 7.51 4.60 -23.40
C GLY A 549 9.00 4.65 -23.76
N ALA A 550 9.32 4.79 -25.04
CA ALA A 550 10.66 5.05 -25.55
C ALA A 550 10.59 5.59 -26.99
N GLY A 551 11.72 6.12 -27.48
CA GLY A 551 11.90 6.36 -28.90
C GLY A 551 11.72 5.08 -29.73
N GLY A 552 11.24 5.24 -30.97
CA GLY A 552 11.04 4.16 -31.93
C GLY A 552 9.82 3.27 -31.70
N GLN A 553 9.09 3.41 -30.59
CA GLN A 553 7.81 2.74 -30.42
C GLN A 553 6.73 3.38 -31.30
N SER A 554 5.63 2.68 -31.52
CA SER A 554 4.47 3.18 -32.26
C SER A 554 3.78 4.31 -31.49
N MET A 555 3.50 5.41 -32.19
CA MET A 555 2.96 6.65 -31.64
C MET A 555 2.15 7.42 -32.69
N TYR A 556 1.22 8.25 -32.25
CA TYR A 556 0.28 8.98 -33.12
C TYR A 556 0.93 9.80 -34.27
N GLN A 557 2.23 10.12 -34.23
CA GLN A 557 2.94 10.81 -35.31
C GLN A 557 3.63 9.89 -36.34
N ASN A 558 4.18 8.74 -35.92
CA ASN A 558 4.88 7.82 -36.82
C ASN A 558 3.91 6.83 -37.50
N ASP A 559 2.70 6.72 -36.96
CA ASP A 559 1.75 5.64 -37.21
C ASP A 559 0.65 6.01 -38.25
N ILE A 560 1.03 6.72 -39.32
CA ILE A 560 0.09 7.15 -40.37
C ILE A 560 0.00 6.17 -41.56
N PHE A 561 0.69 5.01 -41.53
CA PHE A 561 0.88 4.17 -42.72
C PHE A 561 0.68 2.63 -42.64
N THR A 562 1.08 1.76 -41.70
CA THR A 562 1.20 1.69 -40.22
C THR A 562 -0.14 1.59 -39.49
N ASP A 563 -1.14 2.30 -39.99
CA ASP A 563 -2.58 2.13 -39.73
C ASP A 563 -3.10 2.20 -38.27
N GLY A 564 -2.27 2.32 -37.24
CA GLY A 564 -2.67 2.44 -35.82
C GLY A 564 -3.20 3.83 -35.42
N GLN A 565 -2.67 4.93 -35.98
CA GLN A 565 -3.27 6.26 -35.79
C GLN A 565 -4.64 6.33 -36.49
N PRO A 566 -4.80 5.84 -37.75
CA PRO A 566 -6.11 5.58 -38.34
C PRO A 566 -7.01 4.63 -37.54
N PHE A 567 -6.47 3.55 -36.95
CA PHE A 567 -7.21 2.60 -36.13
C PHE A 567 -7.79 3.28 -34.90
N MET A 568 -6.98 3.98 -34.10
CA MET A 568 -7.44 4.68 -32.90
C MET A 568 -8.41 5.82 -33.27
N LYS A 569 -8.15 6.56 -34.36
CA LYS A 569 -9.07 7.59 -34.87
C LYS A 569 -10.42 7.04 -35.35
N SER A 570 -10.48 5.79 -35.81
CA SER A 570 -11.70 5.16 -36.32
C SER A 570 -12.43 4.32 -35.27
N ARG A 571 -11.74 3.44 -34.56
CA ARG A 571 -12.28 2.47 -33.60
C ARG A 571 -12.55 3.06 -32.23
N ALA A 572 -11.52 3.51 -31.51
CA ALA A 572 -11.70 4.29 -30.28
C ALA A 572 -12.50 5.58 -30.56
N GLY A 573 -12.30 6.17 -31.75
CA GLY A 573 -13.11 7.27 -32.26
C GLY A 573 -14.61 6.96 -32.39
N ALA A 574 -15.01 5.77 -32.87
CA ALA A 574 -16.41 5.36 -32.93
C ALA A 574 -16.98 5.07 -31.54
N PHE A 575 -16.22 4.37 -30.70
CA PHE A 575 -16.57 4.08 -29.30
C PHE A 575 -16.89 5.36 -28.52
N LEU A 576 -16.00 6.36 -28.54
CA LEU A 576 -16.19 7.63 -27.84
C LEU A 576 -17.37 8.43 -28.42
N LYS A 577 -17.60 8.40 -29.74
CA LYS A 577 -18.74 9.06 -30.40
C LYS A 577 -20.09 8.41 -30.10
N ALA A 578 -20.10 7.11 -29.79
CA ALA A 578 -21.28 6.41 -29.29
C ALA A 578 -21.59 6.71 -27.81
N GLY A 579 -20.75 7.51 -27.13
CA GLY A 579 -20.87 7.86 -25.72
C GLY A 579 -19.94 7.07 -24.79
N GLY A 580 -19.16 6.12 -25.33
CA GLY A 580 -18.27 5.24 -24.56
C GLY A 580 -19.01 4.26 -23.65
N LEU A 581 -18.25 3.51 -22.85
CA LEU A 581 -18.77 2.50 -21.94
C LEU A 581 -19.03 3.09 -20.55
N ALA A 582 -20.30 3.18 -20.15
CA ALA A 582 -20.68 3.60 -18.79
C ALA A 582 -20.10 2.66 -17.71
N ILE A 583 -19.76 3.23 -16.55
CA ILE A 583 -19.31 2.52 -15.36
C ILE A 583 -20.04 3.04 -14.12
N ALA A 584 -20.24 2.18 -13.12
CA ALA A 584 -20.73 2.62 -11.81
C ALA A 584 -19.70 3.55 -11.14
N ARG A 585 -20.19 4.63 -10.51
CA ARG A 585 -19.41 5.53 -9.67
C ARG A 585 -19.14 4.94 -8.29
#